data_AF-A0A077XQD5-F1
#
_entry.id   AF-A0A077XQD5-F1
#
_cell.length_a   1.000
_cell.length_b   1.000
_cell.length_c   1.000
_cell.angle_alpha   90.00
_cell.angle_beta   90.00
_cell.angle_gamma   90.00
#
_symmetry.space_group_name_H-M   'P 1'
#
loop_
_entity.id
_entity.type
_entity.pdbx_description
1 polymer ?
#
loop_
_entity_poly.entity_id
_entity_poly.type
_entity_poly.pdbx_seq_one_letter_code
_entity_poly.pdbx_strand_id
1 'polypeptide(L)'
;MVEMNVKQRTIKQDVVISGVGLHTGKTVSMTIKPAPENHWYKFKRIDLDGQPEVLVDADNVTDTSRGTTISQHGASVSTIEHLMAALVGLQIDNVLIEIDGPEVPILDGSSAIFIKKFEEAGFEELDADRDYYEITNSIHHIEADRKVEIIAMPLDGYRLTCMIDFNSPVLGSQHAAINKIEDFSKEISSSRTFCFLHELEMLVDNGLIKGGDLSNAIVIVDKETSPEELKKLSHLFNRDDVTVAKEGILSNIQLRHQNEPARHKLLDMVGDLALVGRPLKGHVMAARPGHAANVAFAKKIKEQIRKDKNTKKIKVYDPNMTPVYDTVQIMKILPHRQPMLMVDKILELTENHVVGLKNVTMNEDLFMGHFPGAPIFPGVLQIEAMAQTGGILVLSTVPDPENWLTLFLKIENARFKVQVSPGDTIIFRCDLTEPIRRGIAKMKGVAMVGEKVVCEAELMAQIVKVK
;
A
#
# COMPACT_ATOMS: atom_id res chain seq x y z
N MET A 1 15.25 -13.75 -3.36
CA MET A 1 15.74 -12.43 -3.83
C MET A 1 14.59 -11.80 -4.58
N VAL A 2 14.14 -10.63 -4.14
CA VAL A 2 12.90 -9.99 -4.60
C VAL A 2 13.32 -8.83 -5.51
N GLU A 3 13.04 -8.92 -6.81
CA GLU A 3 13.40 -7.86 -7.79
C GLU A 3 12.23 -6.91 -8.06
N MET A 4 11.65 -6.41 -6.96
CA MET A 4 10.79 -5.25 -7.01
C MET A 4 11.66 -3.99 -7.16
N ASN A 5 11.23 -3.04 -8.01
CA ASN A 5 12.03 -1.83 -8.27
C ASN A 5 12.25 -1.03 -6.97
N VAL A 6 13.51 -0.64 -6.71
CA VAL A 6 13.84 0.23 -5.57
C VAL A 6 13.52 1.70 -5.88
N LYS A 7 13.75 2.11 -7.12
CA LYS A 7 13.52 3.46 -7.62
C LYS A 7 12.16 3.59 -8.31
N GLN A 8 11.60 4.80 -8.30
CA GLN A 8 10.42 5.10 -9.09
C GLN A 8 10.72 4.96 -10.58
N ARG A 9 9.74 4.52 -11.36
CA ARG A 9 9.87 4.34 -12.81
C ARG A 9 8.83 5.15 -13.58
N THR A 10 9.24 5.67 -14.74
CA THR A 10 8.35 6.21 -15.77
C THR A 10 8.66 5.57 -17.13
N ILE A 11 7.93 5.96 -18.18
CA ILE A 11 8.20 5.56 -19.57
C ILE A 11 9.19 6.54 -20.21
N LYS A 12 10.00 6.11 -21.18
CA LYS A 12 11.01 6.97 -21.85
C LYS A 12 10.44 7.90 -22.91
N GLN A 13 9.33 7.51 -23.53
CA GLN A 13 8.71 8.24 -24.63
C GLN A 13 7.19 8.09 -24.59
N ASP A 14 6.49 9.02 -25.22
CA ASP A 14 5.04 9.01 -25.31
C ASP A 14 4.54 7.73 -25.99
N VAL A 15 3.46 7.17 -25.43
CA VAL A 15 2.77 6.00 -25.97
C VAL A 15 1.37 6.41 -26.40
N VAL A 16 1.08 6.26 -27.70
CA VAL A 16 -0.24 6.55 -28.26
C VAL A 16 -1.01 5.25 -28.48
N ILE A 17 -2.24 5.20 -27.97
CA ILE A 17 -3.15 4.07 -28.09
C ILE A 17 -4.53 4.60 -28.45
N SER A 18 -5.11 4.07 -29.53
CA SER A 18 -6.48 4.40 -29.93
C SER A 18 -7.31 3.13 -30.04
N GLY A 19 -8.59 3.23 -29.71
CA GLY A 19 -9.52 2.11 -29.78
C GLY A 19 -10.95 2.54 -29.48
N VAL A 20 -11.82 1.57 -29.22
CA VAL A 20 -13.23 1.81 -28.88
C VAL A 20 -13.43 1.56 -27.38
N GLY A 21 -14.20 2.41 -26.70
CA GLY A 21 -14.64 2.14 -25.33
C GLY A 21 -15.67 0.99 -25.30
N LEU A 22 -15.50 0.03 -24.38
CA LEU A 22 -16.35 -1.15 -24.29
C LEU A 22 -17.83 -0.78 -24.15
N HIS A 23 -18.15 0.10 -23.20
CA HIS A 23 -19.53 0.41 -22.85
C HIS A 23 -20.12 1.53 -23.69
N THR A 24 -19.32 2.58 -23.91
CA THR A 24 -19.76 3.78 -24.61
C THR A 24 -19.79 3.61 -26.13
N GLY A 25 -18.98 2.69 -26.68
CA GLY A 25 -18.80 2.50 -28.12
C GLY A 25 -18.13 3.68 -28.83
N LYS A 26 -17.62 4.67 -28.09
CA LYS A 26 -16.92 5.82 -28.65
C LYS A 26 -15.51 5.44 -29.05
N THR A 27 -15.04 5.92 -30.19
CA THR A 27 -13.62 5.91 -30.52
C THR A 27 -12.89 6.91 -29.64
N VAL A 28 -11.82 6.46 -29.01
CA VAL A 28 -11.01 7.24 -28.07
C VAL A 28 -9.55 7.06 -28.43
N SER A 29 -8.80 8.15 -28.36
CA SER A 29 -7.34 8.21 -28.44
C SER A 29 -6.76 8.65 -27.10
N MET A 30 -5.74 7.92 -26.66
CA MET A 30 -5.05 8.12 -25.41
C MET A 30 -3.55 8.25 -25.65
N THR A 31 -2.91 9.26 -25.04
CA THR A 31 -1.46 9.44 -25.02
C THR A 31 -0.97 9.34 -23.59
N ILE A 32 -0.16 8.33 -23.30
CA ILE A 32 0.51 8.16 -22.01
C ILE A 32 1.88 8.83 -22.13
N LYS A 33 2.16 9.77 -21.22
CA LYS A 33 3.38 10.58 -21.22
C LYS A 33 4.25 10.26 -20.00
N PRO A 34 5.59 10.36 -20.13
CA PRO A 34 6.49 10.36 -18.98
C PRO A 34 6.07 11.44 -17.98
N ALA A 35 6.26 11.18 -16.69
CA ALA A 35 5.94 12.13 -15.64
C ALA A 35 7.01 12.15 -14.55
N PRO A 36 7.22 13.30 -13.88
CA PRO A 36 8.25 13.44 -12.86
C PRO A 36 7.97 12.59 -11.62
N GLU A 37 8.96 12.51 -10.74
CA GLU A 37 8.85 11.83 -9.45
C GLU A 37 7.64 12.27 -8.65
N ASN A 38 6.99 11.31 -7.98
CA ASN A 38 5.82 11.53 -7.14
C ASN A 38 4.62 12.13 -7.88
N HIS A 39 4.58 12.04 -9.22
CA HIS A 39 3.42 12.44 -10.01
C HIS A 39 2.27 11.44 -9.91
N TRP A 40 2.60 10.14 -9.78
CA TRP A 40 1.68 9.01 -9.79
C TRP A 40 0.89 8.89 -11.11
N TYR A 41 -0.27 8.24 -11.10
CA TYR A 41 -1.14 8.13 -12.28
C TYR A 41 -2.21 9.22 -12.26
N LYS A 42 -2.28 10.01 -13.34
CA LYS A 42 -3.34 10.99 -13.53
C LYS A 42 -3.90 10.91 -14.93
N PHE A 43 -5.22 10.92 -15.04
CA PHE A 43 -5.88 11.12 -16.31
C PHE A 43 -6.10 12.61 -16.56
N LYS A 44 -6.01 13.04 -17.81
CA LYS A 44 -6.30 14.39 -18.25
C LYS A 44 -7.28 14.34 -19.43
N ARG A 45 -8.50 14.85 -19.24
CA ARG A 45 -9.54 14.87 -20.27
C ARG A 45 -9.32 16.01 -21.24
N ILE A 46 -8.59 15.76 -22.32
CA ILE A 46 -8.16 16.79 -23.28
C ILE A 46 -9.28 17.29 -24.19
N ASP A 47 -10.39 16.54 -24.27
CA ASP A 47 -11.60 16.90 -25.01
C ASP A 47 -12.52 17.87 -24.25
N LEU A 48 -12.28 18.09 -22.95
CA LEU A 48 -13.07 18.99 -22.11
C LEU A 48 -12.38 20.36 -21.95
N ASP A 49 -13.19 21.41 -21.79
CA ASP A 49 -12.69 22.76 -21.52
C ASP A 49 -11.91 22.79 -20.18
N GLY A 50 -10.81 23.53 -20.16
CA GLY A 50 -9.87 23.56 -19.03
C GLY A 50 -9.03 22.29 -18.85
N GLN A 51 -9.25 21.23 -19.65
CA GLN A 51 -8.54 19.96 -19.63
C GLN A 51 -8.29 19.39 -18.21
N PRO A 52 -9.36 19.17 -17.44
CA PRO A 52 -9.26 18.77 -16.04
C PRO A 52 -8.51 17.45 -15.85
N GLU A 53 -7.77 17.38 -14.75
CA GLU A 53 -7.07 16.17 -14.30
C GLU A 53 -7.89 15.40 -13.25
N VAL A 54 -7.85 14.07 -13.36
CA VAL A 54 -8.46 13.12 -12.43
C VAL A 54 -7.36 12.20 -11.90
N LEU A 55 -7.07 12.31 -10.60
CA LEU A 55 -6.10 11.45 -9.93
C LEU A 55 -6.66 10.02 -9.80
N VAL A 56 -5.84 9.01 -10.11
CA VAL A 56 -6.18 7.61 -9.86
C VAL A 56 -6.06 7.34 -8.36
N ASP A 57 -7.20 7.40 -7.68
CA ASP A 57 -7.26 7.28 -6.23
C ASP A 57 -8.64 6.73 -5.83
N ALA A 58 -8.67 5.84 -4.83
CA ALA A 58 -9.91 5.19 -4.38
C ALA A 58 -10.98 6.18 -3.89
N ASP A 59 -10.59 7.36 -3.40
CA ASP A 59 -11.50 8.43 -2.95
C ASP A 59 -12.21 9.11 -4.14
N ASN A 60 -11.64 9.01 -5.35
CA ASN A 60 -12.23 9.53 -6.58
C ASN A 60 -13.12 8.51 -7.31
N VAL A 61 -13.24 7.27 -6.83
CA VAL A 61 -14.10 6.26 -7.47
C VAL A 61 -15.57 6.61 -7.27
N THR A 62 -16.29 6.76 -8.38
CA THR A 62 -17.70 7.15 -8.42
C THR A 62 -18.64 6.05 -8.90
N ASP A 63 -18.15 5.07 -9.65
CA ASP A 63 -18.94 3.90 -10.06
C ASP A 63 -18.06 2.64 -10.18
N THR A 64 -18.65 1.49 -9.85
CA THR A 64 -18.03 0.16 -9.92
C THR A 64 -18.94 -0.87 -10.59
N SER A 65 -20.04 -0.43 -11.21
CA SER A 65 -21.11 -1.33 -11.70
C SER A 65 -20.66 -2.19 -12.88
N ARG A 66 -19.75 -1.69 -13.74
CA ARG A 66 -19.39 -2.30 -15.04
C ARG A 66 -17.90 -2.17 -15.38
N GLY A 67 -17.10 -1.88 -14.36
CA GLY A 67 -15.71 -1.45 -14.44
C GLY A 67 -15.46 -0.36 -13.40
N THR A 68 -14.23 0.13 -13.28
CA THR A 68 -13.86 1.14 -12.31
C THR A 68 -13.90 2.53 -12.96
N THR A 69 -14.75 3.42 -12.43
CA THR A 69 -14.87 4.81 -12.88
C THR A 69 -14.42 5.77 -11.81
N ILE A 70 -13.49 6.66 -12.18
CA ILE A 70 -13.01 7.75 -11.32
C ILE A 70 -13.51 9.10 -11.83
N SER A 71 -13.84 10.00 -10.91
CA SER A 71 -14.24 11.36 -11.23
C SER A 71 -13.61 12.39 -10.28
N GLN A 72 -13.17 13.51 -10.83
CA GLN A 72 -12.62 14.63 -10.07
C GLN A 72 -12.71 15.91 -10.91
N HIS A 73 -12.91 17.06 -10.27
CA HIS A 73 -12.92 18.37 -10.95
C HIS A 73 -13.88 18.46 -12.17
N GLY A 74 -15.01 17.75 -12.13
CA GLY A 74 -16.01 17.77 -13.21
C GLY A 74 -15.68 16.86 -14.41
N ALA A 75 -14.59 16.10 -14.36
CA ALA A 75 -14.25 15.07 -15.35
C ALA A 75 -14.39 13.67 -14.79
N SER A 76 -14.65 12.71 -15.68
CA SER A 76 -14.75 11.28 -15.37
C SER A 76 -14.03 10.45 -16.41
N VAL A 77 -13.43 9.34 -15.98
CA VAL A 77 -12.86 8.30 -16.85
C VAL A 77 -13.29 6.93 -16.33
N SER A 78 -13.85 6.11 -17.21
CA SER A 78 -14.30 4.75 -16.89
C SER A 78 -13.41 3.66 -17.48
N THR A 79 -13.52 2.45 -16.93
CA THR A 79 -12.87 1.22 -17.42
C THR A 79 -11.34 1.31 -17.31
N ILE A 80 -10.82 1.90 -16.23
CA ILE A 80 -9.38 2.15 -16.07
C ILE A 80 -8.56 0.91 -15.69
N GLU A 81 -9.22 -0.13 -15.17
CA GLU A 81 -8.64 -1.29 -14.50
C GLU A 81 -7.57 -2.00 -15.34
N HIS A 82 -7.79 -2.24 -16.64
CA HIS A 82 -6.84 -2.99 -17.47
C HIS A 82 -5.56 -2.20 -17.78
N LEU A 83 -5.69 -0.88 -17.94
CA LEU A 83 -4.55 0.02 -18.08
C LEU A 83 -3.77 0.11 -16.77
N MET A 84 -4.47 0.28 -15.64
CA MET A 84 -3.83 0.33 -14.32
C MET A 84 -3.10 -0.98 -14.02
N ALA A 85 -3.70 -2.13 -14.36
CA ALA A 85 -3.07 -3.42 -14.18
C ALA A 85 -1.78 -3.55 -15.02
N ALA A 86 -1.76 -3.03 -16.24
CA ALA A 86 -0.57 -3.00 -17.08
C ALA A 86 0.55 -2.12 -16.48
N LEU A 87 0.22 -0.92 -15.99
CA LEU A 87 1.18 -0.02 -15.36
C LEU A 87 1.78 -0.63 -14.09
N VAL A 88 0.95 -1.20 -13.22
CA VAL A 88 1.39 -1.87 -11.99
C VAL A 88 2.22 -3.12 -12.30
N GLY A 89 1.79 -3.93 -13.28
CA GLY A 89 2.49 -5.14 -13.72
C GLY A 89 3.89 -4.87 -14.26
N LEU A 90 4.11 -3.71 -14.90
CA LEU A 90 5.44 -3.25 -15.35
C LEU A 90 6.18 -2.40 -14.32
N GLN A 91 5.57 -2.22 -13.14
CA GLN A 91 6.11 -1.41 -12.05
C GLN A 91 6.43 0.03 -12.48
N ILE A 92 5.60 0.62 -13.36
CA ILE A 92 5.64 2.04 -13.70
C ILE A 92 4.91 2.81 -12.60
N ASP A 93 5.47 3.90 -12.10
CA ASP A 93 4.89 4.68 -10.99
C ASP A 93 4.29 6.01 -11.45
N ASN A 94 4.93 6.68 -12.42
CA ASN A 94 4.60 8.06 -12.78
C ASN A 94 4.25 8.16 -14.26
N VAL A 95 2.99 8.49 -14.59
CA VAL A 95 2.56 8.82 -15.95
C VAL A 95 1.40 9.82 -15.96
N LEU A 96 1.39 10.69 -16.96
CA LEU A 96 0.22 11.50 -17.31
C LEU A 96 -0.51 10.82 -18.48
N ILE A 97 -1.82 10.61 -18.34
CA ILE A 97 -2.64 9.88 -19.30
C ILE A 97 -3.63 10.88 -19.93
N GLU A 98 -3.26 11.44 -21.08
CA GLU A 98 -4.15 12.31 -21.85
C GLU A 98 -5.14 11.47 -22.64
N ILE A 99 -6.44 11.76 -22.53
CA ILE A 99 -7.50 10.99 -23.19
C ILE A 99 -8.59 11.93 -23.73
N ASP A 100 -9.04 11.69 -24.97
CA ASP A 100 -10.03 12.52 -25.68
C ASP A 100 -11.48 11.99 -25.56
N GLY A 101 -11.71 11.08 -24.60
CA GLY A 101 -12.99 10.44 -24.40
C GLY A 101 -13.21 9.99 -22.97
N PRO A 102 -14.45 9.57 -22.64
CA PRO A 102 -14.84 9.27 -21.26
C PRO A 102 -14.43 7.88 -20.78
N GLU A 103 -13.90 7.02 -21.66
CA GLU A 103 -13.66 5.60 -21.38
C GLU A 103 -12.32 5.17 -21.99
N VAL A 104 -11.54 4.40 -21.23
CA VAL A 104 -10.30 3.79 -21.73
C VAL A 104 -10.63 2.77 -22.82
N PRO A 105 -9.90 2.74 -23.96
CA PRO A 105 -10.18 1.80 -25.04
C PRO A 105 -10.02 0.34 -24.57
N ILE A 106 -10.97 -0.52 -24.93
CA ILE A 106 -11.00 -1.93 -24.49
C ILE A 106 -9.94 -2.80 -25.17
N LEU A 107 -9.51 -2.41 -26.38
CA LEU A 107 -8.55 -3.14 -27.20
C LEU A 107 -9.00 -4.59 -27.43
N ASP A 108 -8.24 -5.58 -26.95
CA ASP A 108 -8.59 -7.00 -27.03
C ASP A 108 -9.26 -7.54 -25.74
N GLY A 109 -9.59 -6.66 -24.79
CA GLY A 109 -10.17 -7.00 -23.49
C GLY A 109 -9.17 -7.42 -22.43
N SER A 110 -7.86 -7.31 -22.70
CA SER A 110 -6.79 -7.67 -21.77
C SER A 110 -5.76 -6.55 -21.60
N SER A 111 -4.76 -6.76 -20.74
CA SER A 111 -3.66 -5.81 -20.56
C SER A 111 -2.52 -5.99 -21.57
N ALA A 112 -2.51 -7.05 -22.39
CA ALA A 112 -1.35 -7.44 -23.20
C ALA A 112 -0.93 -6.38 -24.22
N ILE A 113 -1.88 -5.69 -24.85
CA ILE A 113 -1.56 -4.64 -25.83
C ILE A 113 -0.94 -3.42 -25.14
N PHE A 114 -1.44 -3.04 -23.95
CA PHE A 114 -0.83 -1.98 -23.14
C PHE A 114 0.60 -2.33 -22.75
N ILE A 115 0.82 -3.55 -22.23
CA ILE A 115 2.15 -4.05 -21.86
C ILE A 115 3.12 -3.92 -23.02
N LYS A 116 2.76 -4.47 -24.19
CA LYS A 116 3.60 -4.44 -25.39
C LYS A 116 3.98 -3.01 -25.78
N LYS A 117 3.02 -2.08 -25.71
CA LYS A 117 3.24 -0.67 -26.06
C LYS A 117 4.18 0.03 -25.08
N PHE A 118 4.09 -0.27 -23.78
CA PHE A 118 5.01 0.27 -22.78
C PHE A 118 6.41 -0.33 -22.90
N GLU A 119 6.53 -1.63 -23.18
CA GLU A 119 7.82 -2.27 -23.46
C GLU A 119 8.48 -1.69 -24.72
N GLU A 120 7.72 -1.42 -25.78
CA GLU A 120 8.19 -0.73 -27.00
C GLU A 120 8.71 0.68 -26.71
N ALA A 121 8.08 1.40 -25.77
CA ALA A 121 8.52 2.73 -25.34
C ALA A 121 9.76 2.70 -24.45
N GLY A 122 9.95 1.62 -23.69
CA GLY A 122 11.01 1.48 -22.72
C GLY A 122 10.77 2.32 -21.46
N PHE A 123 11.62 2.08 -20.46
CA PHE A 123 11.45 2.62 -19.11
C PHE A 123 12.64 3.49 -18.69
N GLU A 124 12.36 4.48 -17.86
CA GLU A 124 13.34 5.35 -17.21
C GLU A 124 13.18 5.24 -15.69
N GLU A 125 14.30 5.01 -15.00
CA GLU A 125 14.35 5.05 -13.54
C GLU A 125 14.60 6.49 -13.10
N LEU A 126 13.88 6.92 -12.07
CA LEU A 126 13.99 8.24 -11.47
C LEU A 126 14.80 8.18 -10.16
N ASP A 127 15.25 9.32 -9.64
CA ASP A 127 16.11 9.36 -8.45
C ASP A 127 15.35 9.04 -7.16
N ALA A 128 14.04 9.34 -7.11
CA ALA A 128 13.19 9.03 -5.95
C ALA A 128 13.08 7.52 -5.68
N ASP A 129 13.16 7.14 -4.41
CA ASP A 129 12.82 5.78 -3.97
C ASP A 129 11.31 5.53 -4.12
N ARG A 130 10.97 4.26 -4.35
CA ARG A 130 9.59 3.81 -4.48
C ARG A 130 8.92 3.68 -3.11
N ASP A 131 7.85 4.45 -2.85
CA ASP A 131 7.11 4.46 -1.57
C ASP A 131 6.19 3.23 -1.45
N TYR A 132 6.76 2.07 -1.13
CA TYR A 132 5.99 0.87 -0.83
C TYR A 132 5.21 1.00 0.49
N TYR A 133 3.97 0.52 0.48
CA TYR A 133 3.26 0.19 1.71
C TYR A 133 3.39 -1.29 2.05
N GLU A 134 4.08 -1.54 3.16
CA GLU A 134 4.25 -2.85 3.77
C GLU A 134 3.06 -3.16 4.67
N ILE A 135 2.32 -4.21 4.31
CA ILE A 135 1.26 -4.77 5.14
C ILE A 135 1.91 -5.43 6.34
N THR A 136 1.77 -4.84 7.52
CA THR A 136 2.35 -5.35 8.78
C THR A 136 1.38 -6.18 9.60
N ASN A 137 0.08 -6.01 9.37
CA ASN A 137 -1.00 -6.73 10.04
C ASN A 137 -2.05 -7.16 9.03
N SER A 138 -2.78 -8.24 9.32
CA SER A 138 -3.84 -8.72 8.42
C SER A 138 -4.98 -7.71 8.29
N ILE A 139 -5.39 -7.40 7.06
CA ILE A 139 -6.51 -6.51 6.74
C ILE A 139 -7.61 -7.35 6.11
N HIS A 140 -8.82 -7.34 6.69
CA HIS A 140 -9.95 -8.15 6.25
C HIS A 140 -11.09 -7.29 5.66
N HIS A 141 -11.68 -7.79 4.58
CA HIS A 141 -12.94 -7.31 4.01
C HIS A 141 -13.84 -8.50 3.67
N ILE A 142 -15.06 -8.48 4.19
CA ILE A 142 -16.03 -9.57 4.06
C ILE A 142 -17.38 -8.95 3.69
N GLU A 143 -18.00 -9.48 2.64
CA GLU A 143 -19.39 -9.19 2.27
C GLU A 143 -20.17 -10.51 2.31
N ALA A 144 -20.83 -10.78 3.44
CA ALA A 144 -21.50 -12.07 3.68
C ALA A 144 -22.57 -12.39 2.63
N ASP A 145 -23.39 -11.40 2.25
CA ASP A 145 -24.50 -11.57 1.31
C ASP A 145 -24.02 -11.97 -0.10
N ARG A 146 -22.88 -11.43 -0.53
CA ARG A 146 -22.24 -11.73 -1.82
C ARG A 146 -21.18 -12.83 -1.71
N LYS A 147 -20.97 -13.36 -0.50
CA LYS A 147 -19.94 -14.35 -0.16
C LYS A 147 -18.53 -13.94 -0.63
N VAL A 148 -18.23 -12.64 -0.59
CA VAL A 148 -16.93 -12.08 -0.95
C VAL A 148 -16.06 -12.04 0.29
N GLU A 149 -14.81 -12.48 0.14
CA GLU A 149 -13.80 -12.37 1.18
C GLU A 149 -12.49 -11.92 0.54
N ILE A 150 -11.90 -10.86 1.09
CA ILE A 150 -10.58 -10.36 0.69
C ILE A 150 -9.75 -10.17 1.95
N ILE A 151 -8.56 -10.74 1.97
CA ILE A 151 -7.60 -10.62 3.05
C ILE A 151 -6.24 -10.20 2.49
N ALA A 152 -5.60 -9.23 3.13
CA ALA A 152 -4.20 -8.90 2.91
C ALA A 152 -3.40 -9.33 4.14
N MET A 153 -2.25 -9.96 3.92
CA MET A 153 -1.38 -10.48 4.98
C MET A 153 0.06 -10.01 4.80
N PRO A 154 0.86 -9.97 5.87
CA PRO A 154 2.27 -9.59 5.79
C PRO A 154 3.08 -10.52 4.89
N LEU A 155 3.83 -9.93 3.96
CA LEU A 155 4.78 -10.60 3.08
C LEU A 155 5.78 -9.56 2.55
N ASP A 156 7.07 -9.86 2.60
CA ASP A 156 8.09 -9.04 1.93
C ASP A 156 8.15 -9.39 0.43
N GLY A 157 7.14 -8.92 -0.32
CA GLY A 157 6.93 -9.22 -1.73
C GLY A 157 5.54 -8.78 -2.19
N TYR A 158 5.24 -8.96 -3.48
CA TYR A 158 3.91 -8.69 -4.04
C TYR A 158 3.29 -10.01 -4.51
N ARG A 159 2.32 -10.54 -3.76
CA ARG A 159 1.65 -11.80 -4.09
C ARG A 159 0.15 -11.62 -4.13
N LEU A 160 -0.50 -12.10 -5.19
CA LEU A 160 -1.95 -12.08 -5.32
C LEU A 160 -2.48 -13.47 -5.59
N THR A 161 -3.63 -13.78 -5.00
CA THR A 161 -4.38 -15.01 -5.23
C THR A 161 -5.85 -14.66 -5.40
N CYS A 162 -6.44 -15.12 -6.49
CA CYS A 162 -7.85 -14.91 -6.82
C CYS A 162 -8.52 -16.27 -7.02
N MET A 163 -9.63 -16.47 -6.33
CA MET A 163 -10.53 -17.59 -6.51
C MET A 163 -11.88 -17.06 -6.96
N ILE A 164 -12.40 -17.59 -8.07
CA ILE A 164 -13.72 -17.25 -8.60
C ILE A 164 -14.64 -18.45 -8.49
N ASP A 165 -15.91 -18.16 -8.25
CA ASP A 165 -16.99 -19.14 -8.23
C ASP A 165 -18.28 -18.42 -8.59
N PHE A 166 -18.77 -18.68 -9.80
CA PHE A 166 -19.96 -18.05 -10.36
C PHE A 166 -21.21 -18.91 -10.18
N ASN A 167 -21.11 -20.06 -9.47
CA ASN A 167 -22.20 -21.03 -9.36
C ASN A 167 -22.81 -21.40 -10.74
N SER A 168 -21.97 -21.43 -11.78
CA SER A 168 -22.36 -21.74 -13.14
C SER A 168 -22.05 -23.21 -13.45
N PRO A 169 -22.94 -23.94 -14.15
CA PRO A 169 -22.65 -25.31 -14.58
C PRO A 169 -21.54 -25.35 -15.65
N VAL A 170 -21.25 -24.22 -16.28
CA VAL A 170 -20.25 -24.09 -17.36
C VAL A 170 -18.93 -23.57 -16.80
N LEU A 171 -18.98 -22.53 -15.96
CA LEU A 171 -17.80 -21.98 -15.31
C LEU A 171 -17.76 -22.37 -13.83
N GLY A 172 -17.14 -23.53 -13.57
CA GLY A 172 -16.88 -24.02 -12.22
C GLY A 172 -15.87 -23.15 -11.45
N SER A 173 -15.57 -23.53 -10.22
CA SER A 173 -14.61 -22.80 -9.39
C SER A 173 -13.21 -22.83 -10.02
N GLN A 174 -12.58 -21.67 -10.12
CA GLN A 174 -11.24 -21.53 -10.69
C GLN A 174 -10.36 -20.67 -9.79
N HIS A 175 -9.05 -20.88 -9.92
CA HIS A 175 -8.04 -20.16 -9.16
C HIS A 175 -6.95 -19.62 -10.10
N ALA A 176 -6.46 -18.43 -9.79
CA ALA A 176 -5.26 -17.83 -10.38
C ALA A 176 -4.41 -17.18 -9.28
N ALA A 177 -3.08 -17.21 -9.46
CA ALA A 177 -2.17 -16.56 -8.55
C ALA A 177 -0.92 -16.06 -9.28
N ILE A 178 -0.29 -15.04 -8.71
CA ILE A 178 1.08 -14.62 -9.03
C ILE A 178 1.89 -14.59 -7.74
N ASN A 179 3.11 -15.11 -7.77
CA ASN A 179 3.97 -15.18 -6.58
C ASN A 179 4.80 -13.92 -6.39
N LYS A 180 5.03 -13.19 -7.48
CA LYS A 180 5.73 -11.91 -7.58
C LYS A 180 5.08 -11.08 -8.69
N ILE A 181 5.18 -9.74 -8.63
CA ILE A 181 4.50 -8.87 -9.60
C ILE A 181 5.01 -9.04 -11.03
N GLU A 182 6.27 -9.44 -11.19
CA GLU A 182 6.91 -9.66 -12.50
C GLU A 182 6.28 -10.82 -13.29
N ASP A 183 5.58 -11.73 -12.61
CA ASP A 183 4.85 -12.82 -13.26
C ASP A 183 3.63 -12.28 -14.04
N PHE A 184 3.15 -11.06 -13.73
CA PHE A 184 1.94 -10.48 -14.32
C PHE A 184 2.00 -10.41 -15.86
N SER A 185 3.09 -9.86 -16.42
CA SER A 185 3.23 -9.68 -17.87
C SER A 185 3.11 -11.02 -18.61
N LYS A 186 3.79 -12.06 -18.10
CA LYS A 186 3.83 -13.38 -18.73
C LYS A 186 2.58 -14.22 -18.49
N GLU A 187 2.04 -14.18 -17.28
CA GLU A 187 1.03 -15.16 -16.84
C GLU A 187 -0.40 -14.60 -16.87
N ILE A 188 -0.58 -13.29 -16.72
CA ILE A 188 -1.90 -12.69 -16.45
C ILE A 188 -2.31 -11.70 -17.52
N SER A 189 -1.37 -10.92 -18.07
CA SER A 189 -1.69 -9.76 -18.92
C SER A 189 -2.54 -10.09 -20.14
N SER A 190 -2.44 -11.31 -20.68
CA SER A 190 -3.18 -11.75 -21.87
C SER A 190 -4.60 -12.23 -21.58
N SER A 191 -5.05 -12.26 -20.33
CA SER A 191 -6.37 -12.79 -19.97
C SER A 191 -7.47 -11.76 -20.23
N ARG A 192 -8.38 -12.10 -21.14
CA ARG A 192 -9.42 -11.19 -21.60
C ARG A 192 -10.63 -11.15 -20.68
N THR A 193 -11.34 -10.03 -20.76
CA THR A 193 -12.63 -9.86 -20.08
C THR A 193 -13.65 -10.85 -20.59
N PHE A 194 -14.67 -11.08 -19.77
CA PHE A 194 -15.70 -12.05 -20.06
C PHE A 194 -17.05 -11.60 -19.48
N CYS A 195 -18.12 -12.08 -20.07
CA CYS A 195 -19.48 -11.89 -19.58
C CYS A 195 -20.28 -13.18 -19.75
N PHE A 196 -21.36 -13.32 -18.99
CA PHE A 196 -22.33 -14.38 -19.21
C PHE A 196 -23.37 -13.96 -20.24
N LEU A 197 -23.84 -14.93 -21.01
CA LEU A 197 -24.79 -14.67 -22.09
C LEU A 197 -26.12 -14.10 -21.57
N HIS A 198 -26.60 -14.57 -20.41
CA HIS A 198 -27.84 -14.06 -19.82
C HIS A 198 -27.73 -12.58 -19.37
N GLU A 199 -26.52 -12.09 -19.08
CA GLU A 199 -26.29 -10.69 -18.74
C GLU A 199 -26.31 -9.81 -20.00
N LEU A 200 -25.89 -10.37 -21.14
CA LEU A 200 -25.66 -9.64 -22.37
C LEU A 200 -26.90 -8.89 -22.87
N GLU A 201 -28.08 -9.53 -22.85
CA GLU A 201 -29.36 -8.90 -23.22
C GLU A 201 -29.65 -7.68 -22.33
N MET A 202 -29.51 -7.83 -21.01
CA MET A 202 -29.71 -6.73 -20.06
C MET A 202 -28.72 -5.58 -20.32
N LEU A 203 -27.46 -5.88 -20.66
CA LEU A 203 -26.46 -4.86 -20.95
C LEU A 203 -26.84 -4.08 -22.23
N VAL A 204 -27.25 -4.77 -23.30
CA VAL A 204 -27.68 -4.15 -24.57
C VAL A 204 -28.93 -3.30 -24.36
N ASP A 205 -29.95 -3.82 -23.66
CA ASP A 205 -31.23 -3.13 -23.44
C ASP A 205 -31.05 -1.83 -22.64
N ASN A 206 -30.02 -1.77 -21.78
CA ASN A 206 -29.64 -0.55 -21.05
C ASN A 206 -28.67 0.35 -21.83
N GLY A 207 -28.47 0.10 -23.13
CA GLY A 207 -27.62 0.90 -24.00
C GLY A 207 -26.14 0.86 -23.63
N LEU A 208 -25.65 -0.29 -23.18
CA LEU A 208 -24.26 -0.52 -22.79
C LEU A 208 -23.62 -1.58 -23.70
N ILE A 209 -22.34 -1.90 -23.47
CA ILE A 209 -21.51 -2.78 -24.32
C ILE A 209 -21.52 -2.43 -25.82
N LYS A 210 -21.67 -1.15 -26.17
CA LYS A 210 -21.77 -0.69 -27.56
C LYS A 210 -20.49 -0.90 -28.38
N GLY A 211 -19.34 -1.06 -27.70
CA GLY A 211 -18.06 -1.42 -28.31
C GLY A 211 -17.67 -2.89 -28.08
N GLY A 212 -18.55 -3.69 -27.46
CA GLY A 212 -18.32 -5.11 -27.21
C GLY A 212 -18.35 -5.90 -28.51
N ASP A 213 -17.31 -6.69 -28.73
CA ASP A 213 -17.20 -7.62 -29.86
C ASP A 213 -16.56 -8.93 -29.36
N LEU A 214 -16.78 -10.01 -30.09
CA LEU A 214 -16.15 -11.29 -29.84
C LEU A 214 -14.63 -11.26 -30.07
N SER A 215 -14.06 -10.17 -30.61
CA SER A 215 -12.62 -9.96 -30.60
C SER A 215 -12.07 -9.45 -29.25
N ASN A 216 -12.93 -8.89 -28.39
CA ASN A 216 -12.52 -8.19 -27.18
C ASN A 216 -13.18 -8.70 -25.88
N ALA A 217 -14.10 -9.66 -25.93
CA ALA A 217 -14.67 -10.29 -24.74
C ALA A 217 -14.99 -11.78 -24.97
N ILE A 218 -14.81 -12.59 -23.93
CA ILE A 218 -15.22 -14.00 -23.92
C ILE A 218 -16.68 -14.08 -23.47
N VAL A 219 -17.54 -14.67 -24.28
CA VAL A 219 -18.97 -14.84 -23.92
C VAL A 219 -19.20 -16.26 -23.46
N ILE A 220 -19.56 -16.41 -22.18
CA ILE A 220 -19.86 -17.68 -21.53
C ILE A 220 -21.35 -17.97 -21.68
N VAL A 221 -21.67 -19.11 -22.28
CA VAL A 221 -23.03 -19.55 -22.58
C VAL A 221 -23.51 -20.48 -21.46
N ASP A 222 -24.21 -19.92 -20.48
CA ASP A 222 -24.69 -20.63 -19.29
C ASP A 222 -26.20 -20.91 -19.28
N LYS A 223 -26.90 -20.56 -20.36
CA LYS A 223 -28.29 -20.93 -20.66
C LYS A 223 -28.36 -21.72 -21.96
N GLU A 224 -29.38 -22.56 -22.12
CA GLU A 224 -29.70 -23.14 -23.43
C GLU A 224 -30.02 -22.02 -24.43
N THR A 225 -29.38 -22.06 -25.59
CA THR A 225 -29.57 -21.06 -26.64
C THR A 225 -30.35 -21.65 -27.82
N SER A 226 -31.42 -20.98 -28.20
CA SER A 226 -32.16 -21.27 -29.43
C SER A 226 -31.39 -20.80 -30.67
N PRO A 227 -31.64 -21.39 -31.86
CA PRO A 227 -31.08 -20.90 -33.12
C PRO A 227 -31.43 -19.42 -33.41
N GLU A 228 -32.57 -18.95 -32.92
CA GLU A 228 -33.03 -17.57 -33.07
C GLU A 228 -32.22 -16.60 -32.21
N GLU A 229 -31.88 -16.98 -30.97
CA GLU A 229 -30.97 -16.22 -30.10
C GLU A 229 -29.57 -16.15 -30.68
N LEU A 230 -29.04 -17.26 -31.20
CA LEU A 230 -27.74 -17.28 -31.88
C LEU A 230 -27.73 -16.32 -33.08
N LYS A 231 -28.81 -16.28 -33.87
CA LYS A 231 -28.96 -15.33 -34.96
C LYS A 231 -29.01 -13.87 -34.49
N LYS A 232 -29.67 -13.59 -33.36
CA LYS A 232 -29.65 -12.25 -32.74
C LYS A 232 -28.24 -11.86 -32.31
N LEU A 233 -27.48 -12.76 -31.70
CA LEU A 233 -26.09 -12.53 -31.30
C LEU A 233 -25.20 -12.31 -32.53
N SER A 234 -25.39 -13.09 -33.60
CA SER A 234 -24.72 -12.88 -34.88
C SER A 234 -24.95 -11.47 -35.43
N HIS A 235 -26.19 -10.98 -35.38
CA HIS A 235 -26.49 -9.60 -35.78
C HIS A 235 -25.88 -8.56 -34.83
N LEU A 236 -25.90 -8.81 -33.53
CA LEU A 236 -25.34 -7.90 -32.52
C LEU A 236 -23.84 -7.73 -32.67
N PHE A 237 -23.10 -8.82 -32.90
CA PHE A 237 -21.65 -8.82 -33.06
C PHE A 237 -21.20 -8.67 -34.52
N ASN A 238 -22.13 -8.50 -35.45
CA ASN A 238 -21.86 -8.41 -36.89
C ASN A 238 -20.99 -9.59 -37.41
N ARG A 239 -21.35 -10.82 -37.03
CA ARG A 239 -20.67 -12.06 -37.42
C ARG A 239 -21.61 -13.20 -37.77
N ASP A 240 -21.36 -13.85 -38.90
CA ASP A 240 -22.22 -14.92 -39.42
C ASP A 240 -21.88 -16.33 -38.84
N ASP A 241 -20.79 -16.47 -38.08
CA ASP A 241 -20.21 -17.74 -37.64
C ASP A 241 -20.32 -18.02 -36.12
N VAL A 242 -21.32 -17.44 -35.45
CA VAL A 242 -21.52 -17.61 -34.00
C VAL A 242 -22.18 -18.97 -33.70
N THR A 243 -21.43 -19.90 -33.11
CA THR A 243 -21.96 -21.16 -32.58
C THR A 243 -21.53 -21.34 -31.11
N VAL A 244 -22.06 -22.34 -30.42
CA VAL A 244 -21.66 -22.65 -29.03
C VAL A 244 -20.68 -23.82 -29.06
N ALA A 245 -19.47 -23.62 -28.55
CA ALA A 245 -18.48 -24.67 -28.40
C ALA A 245 -18.89 -25.67 -27.31
N LYS A 246 -18.29 -26.87 -27.30
CA LYS A 246 -18.61 -27.93 -26.32
C LYS A 246 -18.33 -27.49 -24.88
N GLU A 247 -17.46 -26.51 -24.70
CA GLU A 247 -17.03 -25.92 -23.45
C GLU A 247 -18.00 -24.85 -22.91
N GLY A 248 -19.15 -24.61 -23.58
CA GLY A 248 -20.13 -23.60 -23.17
C GLY A 248 -19.64 -22.16 -23.37
N ILE A 249 -18.82 -21.93 -24.38
CA ILE A 249 -18.30 -20.61 -24.78
C ILE A 249 -18.68 -20.41 -26.25
N LEU A 250 -18.91 -19.16 -26.69
CA LEU A 250 -19.12 -18.91 -28.12
C LEU A 250 -17.87 -19.31 -28.93
N SER A 251 -18.09 -20.10 -29.98
CA SER A 251 -17.11 -20.93 -30.70
C SER A 251 -16.03 -20.17 -31.44
N ASN A 252 -16.22 -18.87 -31.65
CA ASN A 252 -15.32 -18.06 -32.42
C ASN A 252 -14.11 -17.56 -31.59
N ILE A 253 -14.03 -17.95 -30.31
CA ILE A 253 -12.92 -17.61 -29.43
C ILE A 253 -12.44 -18.84 -28.66
N GLN A 254 -11.18 -19.22 -28.86
CA GLN A 254 -10.50 -20.14 -27.95
C GLN A 254 -9.98 -19.39 -26.72
N LEU A 255 -10.08 -20.03 -25.55
CA LEU A 255 -9.43 -19.54 -24.33
C LEU A 255 -7.91 -19.56 -24.52
N ARG A 256 -7.24 -18.48 -24.14
CA ARG A 256 -5.78 -18.36 -24.11
C ARG A 256 -5.19 -19.19 -22.97
N HIS A 257 -5.97 -19.37 -21.89
CA HIS A 257 -5.63 -20.17 -20.72
C HIS A 257 -6.87 -20.92 -20.25
N GLN A 258 -6.72 -22.15 -19.75
CA GLN A 258 -7.87 -22.92 -19.25
C GLN A 258 -8.64 -22.19 -18.13
N ASN A 259 -7.94 -21.43 -17.29
CA ASN A 259 -8.48 -20.59 -16.22
C ASN A 259 -8.46 -19.09 -16.56
N GLU A 260 -8.61 -18.72 -17.84
CA GLU A 260 -8.58 -17.31 -18.29
C GLU A 260 -9.54 -16.39 -17.50
N PRO A 261 -10.79 -16.79 -17.16
CA PRO A 261 -11.67 -15.98 -16.32
C PRO A 261 -11.10 -15.66 -14.92
N ALA A 262 -10.48 -16.64 -14.24
CA ALA A 262 -9.85 -16.41 -12.94
C ALA A 262 -8.63 -15.49 -13.05
N ARG A 263 -7.82 -15.67 -14.11
CA ARG A 263 -6.67 -14.81 -14.39
C ARG A 263 -7.10 -13.38 -14.71
N HIS A 264 -8.21 -13.20 -15.44
CA HIS A 264 -8.77 -11.88 -15.69
C HIS A 264 -9.27 -11.21 -14.41
N LYS A 265 -9.91 -11.94 -13.50
CA LYS A 265 -10.29 -11.37 -12.20
C LYS A 265 -9.08 -11.01 -11.34
N LEU A 266 -7.97 -11.74 -11.45
CA LEU A 266 -6.70 -11.32 -10.84
C LEU A 266 -6.16 -10.05 -11.52
N LEU A 267 -6.26 -9.93 -12.85
CA LEU A 267 -5.89 -8.73 -13.61
C LEU A 267 -6.68 -7.51 -13.10
N ASP A 268 -8.01 -7.63 -13.01
CA ASP A 268 -8.89 -6.60 -12.46
C ASP A 268 -8.46 -6.19 -11.05
N MET A 269 -8.14 -7.16 -10.18
CA MET A 269 -7.66 -6.89 -8.83
C MET A 269 -6.34 -6.11 -8.82
N VAL A 270 -5.37 -6.43 -9.67
CA VAL A 270 -4.12 -5.67 -9.78
C VAL A 270 -4.41 -4.21 -10.16
N GLY A 271 -5.32 -4.02 -11.13
CA GLY A 271 -5.74 -2.70 -11.59
C GLY A 271 -6.48 -1.89 -10.53
N ASP A 272 -7.47 -2.50 -9.87
CA ASP A 272 -8.26 -1.83 -8.83
C ASP A 272 -7.42 -1.51 -7.58
N LEU A 273 -6.46 -2.36 -7.20
CA LEU A 273 -5.56 -2.08 -6.08
C LEU A 273 -4.56 -0.96 -6.38
N ALA A 274 -4.37 -0.56 -7.65
CA ALA A 274 -3.62 0.64 -7.99
C ALA A 274 -4.23 1.91 -7.35
N LEU A 275 -5.54 1.91 -7.11
CA LEU A 275 -6.28 3.01 -6.46
C LEU A 275 -5.87 3.27 -5.01
N VAL A 276 -5.10 2.37 -4.39
CA VAL A 276 -4.47 2.65 -3.07
C VAL A 276 -3.52 3.85 -3.17
N GLY A 277 -3.01 4.17 -4.36
CA GLY A 277 -2.15 5.32 -4.62
C GLY A 277 -0.70 5.10 -4.21
N ARG A 278 -0.30 3.83 -4.04
CA ARG A 278 1.08 3.42 -3.74
C ARG A 278 1.27 1.92 -4.02
N PRO A 279 2.49 1.48 -4.39
CA PRO A 279 2.84 0.07 -4.49
C PRO A 279 2.67 -0.67 -3.16
N LEU A 280 2.24 -1.93 -3.21
CA LEU A 280 2.00 -2.76 -2.03
C LEU A 280 3.12 -3.78 -1.82
N LYS A 281 3.37 -4.12 -0.56
CA LYS A 281 4.09 -5.34 -0.16
C LYS A 281 3.19 -6.14 0.78
N GLY A 282 2.86 -7.35 0.38
CA GLY A 282 1.96 -8.24 1.09
C GLY A 282 1.43 -9.35 0.19
N HIS A 283 0.67 -10.25 0.80
CA HIS A 283 -0.11 -11.26 0.10
C HIS A 283 -1.59 -10.89 0.17
N VAL A 284 -2.21 -10.60 -0.98
CA VAL A 284 -3.66 -10.40 -1.08
C VAL A 284 -4.32 -11.68 -1.60
N MET A 285 -5.27 -12.22 -0.86
CA MET A 285 -6.11 -13.34 -1.28
C MET A 285 -7.55 -12.87 -1.38
N ALA A 286 -8.23 -13.21 -2.48
CA ALA A 286 -9.63 -12.89 -2.68
C ALA A 286 -10.44 -14.10 -3.14
N ALA A 287 -11.61 -14.27 -2.56
CA ALA A 287 -12.64 -15.20 -2.98
C ALA A 287 -13.84 -14.42 -3.52
N ARG A 288 -14.23 -14.73 -4.77
CA ARG A 288 -15.29 -14.06 -5.54
C ARG A 288 -15.13 -12.53 -5.60
N PRO A 289 -13.95 -11.99 -5.95
CA PRO A 289 -13.76 -10.54 -6.05
C PRO A 289 -14.55 -9.94 -7.21
N GLY A 290 -14.72 -8.62 -7.13
CA GLY A 290 -15.23 -7.76 -8.21
C GLY A 290 -14.89 -6.30 -7.89
N HIS A 291 -15.07 -5.38 -8.84
CA HIS A 291 -14.61 -3.98 -8.70
C HIS A 291 -15.11 -3.31 -7.41
N ALA A 292 -16.39 -3.48 -7.07
CA ALA A 292 -16.96 -2.92 -5.84
C ALA A 292 -16.19 -3.37 -4.58
N ALA A 293 -15.93 -4.67 -4.46
CA ALA A 293 -15.21 -5.23 -3.32
C ALA A 293 -13.72 -4.88 -3.36
N ASN A 294 -13.08 -4.88 -4.53
CA ASN A 294 -11.68 -4.50 -4.70
C ASN A 294 -11.46 -3.03 -4.31
N VAL A 295 -12.33 -2.12 -4.75
CA VAL A 295 -12.28 -0.70 -4.40
C VAL A 295 -12.57 -0.50 -2.91
N ALA A 296 -13.56 -1.18 -2.35
CA ALA A 296 -13.82 -1.14 -0.91
C ALA A 296 -12.60 -1.61 -0.10
N PHE A 297 -11.90 -2.64 -0.59
CA PHE A 297 -10.67 -3.12 0.01
C PHE A 297 -9.51 -2.13 -0.15
N ALA A 298 -9.34 -1.50 -1.31
CA ALA A 298 -8.37 -0.44 -1.53
C ALA A 298 -8.58 0.74 -0.56
N LYS A 299 -9.85 1.14 -0.32
CA LYS A 299 -10.21 2.14 0.69
C LYS A 299 -9.81 1.71 2.10
N LYS A 300 -10.06 0.45 2.49
CA LYS A 300 -9.61 -0.11 3.78
C LYS A 300 -8.09 -0.08 3.93
N ILE A 301 -7.33 -0.42 2.88
CA ILE A 301 -5.87 -0.32 2.90
C ILE A 301 -5.44 1.14 3.08
N LYS A 302 -6.06 2.09 2.36
CA LYS A 302 -5.79 3.53 2.55
C LYS A 302 -6.07 4.03 3.95
N GLU A 303 -7.17 3.59 4.57
CA GLU A 303 -7.46 3.89 5.97
C GLU A 303 -6.37 3.33 6.89
N GLN A 304 -5.90 2.11 6.65
CA GLN A 304 -4.80 1.53 7.41
C GLN A 304 -3.50 2.32 7.21
N ILE A 305 -3.16 2.72 5.97
CA ILE A 305 -2.03 3.61 5.68
C ILE A 305 -2.13 4.91 6.49
N ARG A 306 -3.32 5.53 6.57
CA ARG A 306 -3.54 6.75 7.38
C ARG A 306 -3.32 6.48 8.87
N LYS A 307 -3.83 5.36 9.39
CA LYS A 307 -3.61 4.93 10.78
C LYS A 307 -2.13 4.68 11.07
N ASP A 308 -1.42 4.03 10.16
CA ASP A 308 0.01 3.72 10.30
C ASP A 308 0.87 4.98 10.17
N LYS A 309 0.49 5.95 9.31
CA LYS A 309 1.16 7.27 9.26
C LYS A 309 0.99 8.05 10.56
N ASN A 310 -0.20 7.99 11.16
CA ASN A 310 -0.49 8.64 12.43
C ASN A 310 0.17 7.90 13.61
N THR A 311 0.36 6.59 13.47
CA THR A 311 1.13 5.74 14.39
C THR A 311 2.59 5.82 13.98
N LYS A 312 3.26 6.96 14.21
CA LYS A 312 4.70 7.19 13.92
C LYS A 312 5.45 5.87 13.88
N LYS A 313 5.87 5.36 12.71
CA LYS A 313 6.54 4.05 12.58
C LYS A 313 7.55 3.88 13.71
N ILE A 314 7.18 3.12 14.73
CA ILE A 314 8.02 2.93 15.88
C ILE A 314 8.99 1.85 15.48
N LYS A 315 10.22 2.24 15.17
CA LYS A 315 11.32 1.30 14.94
C LYS A 315 11.45 0.45 16.21
N VAL A 316 11.17 -0.85 16.09
CA VAL A 316 11.41 -1.82 17.16
C VAL A 316 12.90 -2.12 17.17
N TYR A 317 13.52 -2.03 18.35
CA TYR A 317 14.95 -2.28 18.54
C TYR A 317 15.14 -3.68 19.13
N ASP A 318 16.10 -4.44 18.60
CA ASP A 318 16.53 -5.69 19.22
C ASP A 318 17.34 -5.37 20.50
N PRO A 319 16.87 -5.73 21.71
CA PRO A 319 17.59 -5.47 22.97
C PRO A 319 18.98 -6.13 23.06
N ASN A 320 19.22 -7.14 22.22
CA ASN A 320 20.45 -7.93 22.20
C ASN A 320 21.48 -7.44 21.19
N MET A 321 21.18 -6.42 20.40
CA MET A 321 22.14 -5.85 19.47
C MET A 321 23.39 -5.33 20.21
N THR A 322 24.53 -5.33 19.51
CA THR A 322 25.78 -4.75 20.04
C THR A 322 25.55 -3.26 20.35
N PRO A 323 25.75 -2.81 21.60
CA PRO A 323 25.50 -1.42 21.96
C PRO A 323 26.60 -0.49 21.42
N VAL A 324 26.23 0.75 21.12
CA VAL A 324 27.17 1.86 20.90
C VAL A 324 27.91 2.17 22.19
N TYR A 325 27.18 2.27 23.31
CA TYR A 325 27.77 2.40 24.64
C TYR A 325 27.17 1.38 25.60
N ASP A 326 28.05 0.65 26.30
CA ASP A 326 27.68 -0.15 27.47
C ASP A 326 27.57 0.71 28.73
N THR A 327 27.15 0.10 29.84
CA THR A 327 26.97 0.79 31.12
C THR A 327 28.27 1.43 31.64
N VAL A 328 29.42 0.81 31.39
CA VAL A 328 30.73 1.30 31.85
C VAL A 328 31.11 2.57 31.09
N GLN A 329 30.84 2.61 29.79
CA GLN A 329 31.04 3.79 28.96
C GLN A 329 30.03 4.89 29.31
N ILE A 330 28.77 4.55 29.55
CA ILE A 330 27.74 5.49 30.00
C ILE A 330 28.16 6.18 31.31
N MET A 331 28.72 5.45 32.28
CA MET A 331 29.21 6.02 33.54
C MET A 331 30.36 7.03 33.38
N LYS A 332 31.07 7.03 32.24
CA LYS A 332 32.09 8.04 31.93
C LYS A 332 31.48 9.32 31.37
N ILE A 333 30.30 9.24 30.77
CA ILE A 333 29.60 10.38 30.15
C ILE A 333 28.63 11.01 31.15
N LEU A 334 27.80 10.19 31.82
CA LEU A 334 26.84 10.67 32.80
C LEU A 334 27.45 10.71 34.20
N PRO A 335 27.13 11.75 35.00
CA PRO A 335 27.54 11.84 36.39
C PRO A 335 26.78 10.85 37.31
N HIS A 336 25.66 10.30 36.84
CA HIS A 336 24.78 9.42 37.60
C HIS A 336 25.46 8.11 38.00
N ARG A 337 25.16 7.62 39.21
CA ARG A 337 25.60 6.32 39.76
C ARG A 337 24.42 5.61 40.39
N GLN A 338 24.54 4.31 40.59
CA GLN A 338 23.53 3.53 41.30
C GLN A 338 23.22 4.17 42.68
N PRO A 339 21.95 4.28 43.08
CA PRO A 339 20.74 3.74 42.43
C PRO A 339 20.07 4.67 41.40
N MET A 340 20.69 5.81 41.04
CA MET A 340 20.11 6.83 40.15
C MET A 340 20.59 6.75 38.70
N LEU A 341 21.46 5.79 38.35
CA LEU A 341 21.80 5.52 36.95
C LEU A 341 20.79 4.52 36.37
N MET A 342 19.95 4.99 35.46
CA MET A 342 18.79 4.23 34.98
C MET A 342 19.01 3.59 33.60
N VAL A 343 19.93 4.10 32.80
CA VAL A 343 20.18 3.63 31.42
C VAL A 343 21.31 2.61 31.41
N ASP A 344 21.05 1.42 30.86
CA ASP A 344 21.99 0.31 30.83
C ASP A 344 22.83 0.29 29.55
N LYS A 345 22.24 0.63 28.41
CA LYS A 345 22.90 0.63 27.09
C LYS A 345 22.42 1.80 26.24
N ILE A 346 23.29 2.22 25.31
CA ILE A 346 22.92 3.05 24.16
C ILE A 346 23.02 2.18 22.91
N LEU A 347 21.90 2.04 22.20
CA LEU A 347 21.75 1.17 21.02
C LEU A 347 22.02 1.92 19.71
N GLU A 348 21.69 3.21 19.66
CA GLU A 348 21.88 4.07 18.51
C GLU A 348 22.22 5.48 19.00
N LEU A 349 23.17 6.14 18.34
CA LEU A 349 23.55 7.51 18.63
C LEU A 349 23.93 8.20 17.31
N THR A 350 23.29 9.32 17.03
CA THR A 350 23.56 10.18 15.87
C THR A 350 23.70 11.62 16.33
N GLU A 351 23.85 12.58 15.40
CA GLU A 351 23.86 14.01 15.74
C GLU A 351 22.50 14.51 16.26
N ASN A 352 21.39 13.91 15.83
CA ASN A 352 20.04 14.43 16.09
C ASN A 352 19.16 13.53 16.96
N HIS A 353 19.57 12.29 17.21
CA HIS A 353 18.79 11.37 18.03
C HIS A 353 19.65 10.32 18.73
N VAL A 354 19.10 9.74 19.79
CA VAL A 354 19.70 8.69 20.60
C VAL A 354 18.67 7.67 21.05
N VAL A 355 19.11 6.42 21.16
CA VAL A 355 18.30 5.32 21.67
C VAL A 355 18.98 4.64 22.84
N GLY A 356 18.33 4.70 24.00
CA GLY A 356 18.78 4.08 25.25
C GLY A 356 17.89 2.90 25.62
N LEU A 357 18.42 2.02 26.47
CA LEU A 357 17.75 0.84 26.98
C LEU A 357 17.84 0.81 28.50
N LYS A 358 16.74 0.47 29.17
CA LYS A 358 16.69 0.09 30.58
C LYS A 358 16.04 -1.28 30.74
N ASN A 359 16.69 -2.15 31.49
CA ASN A 359 16.07 -3.36 32.04
C ASN A 359 15.42 -2.99 33.38
N VAL A 360 14.16 -3.39 33.55
CA VAL A 360 13.44 -3.21 34.81
C VAL A 360 13.54 -4.51 35.58
N THR A 361 14.20 -4.50 36.73
CA THR A 361 14.40 -5.71 37.54
C THR A 361 13.71 -5.61 38.90
N MET A 362 13.15 -6.73 39.37
CA MET A 362 12.45 -6.79 40.66
C MET A 362 13.38 -6.45 41.85
N ASN A 363 14.70 -6.56 41.64
CA ASN A 363 15.70 -6.26 42.65
C ASN A 363 15.98 -4.76 42.85
N GLU A 364 15.34 -3.85 42.10
CA GLU A 364 15.52 -2.40 42.30
C GLU A 364 14.85 -1.95 43.61
N ASP A 365 15.57 -1.17 44.43
CA ASP A 365 15.14 -0.75 45.78
C ASP A 365 13.76 -0.08 45.81
N LEU A 366 13.39 0.60 44.73
CA LEU A 366 12.10 1.28 44.58
C LEU A 366 10.92 0.32 44.79
N PHE A 367 11.04 -0.95 44.39
CA PHE A 367 9.95 -1.92 44.47
C PHE A 367 9.70 -2.42 45.90
N MET A 368 10.62 -2.15 46.84
CA MET A 368 10.38 -2.41 48.26
C MET A 368 9.26 -1.52 48.83
N GLY A 369 9.10 -0.31 48.31
CA GLY A 369 8.15 0.69 48.83
C GLY A 369 7.07 1.14 47.84
N HIS A 370 7.32 1.05 46.53
CA HIS A 370 6.40 1.50 45.49
C HIS A 370 5.38 0.39 45.15
N PHE A 371 4.30 0.33 45.96
CA PHE A 371 3.21 -0.65 45.93
C PHE A 371 3.63 -2.11 46.20
N PRO A 372 3.92 -2.46 47.48
CA PRO A 372 4.24 -3.84 47.87
C PRO A 372 3.10 -4.81 47.52
N GLY A 373 3.31 -5.68 46.53
CA GLY A 373 2.32 -6.64 46.02
C GLY A 373 1.80 -6.35 44.59
N ALA A 374 2.08 -5.16 44.06
CA ALA A 374 1.77 -4.79 42.68
C ALA A 374 2.93 -3.95 42.09
N PRO A 375 4.10 -4.56 41.84
CA PRO A 375 5.31 -3.82 41.47
C PRO A 375 5.12 -3.16 40.10
N ILE A 376 5.19 -1.82 40.09
CA ILE A 376 5.06 -0.99 38.88
C ILE A 376 6.24 -0.03 38.84
N PHE A 377 6.94 0.05 37.71
CA PHE A 377 8.05 0.98 37.53
C PHE A 377 7.51 2.42 37.40
N PRO A 378 7.84 3.32 38.34
CA PRO A 378 7.22 4.64 38.43
C PRO A 378 7.38 5.45 37.14
N GLY A 379 6.31 6.09 36.68
CA GLY A 379 6.34 6.94 35.49
C GLY A 379 7.38 8.05 35.58
N VAL A 380 7.57 8.65 36.76
CA VAL A 380 8.60 9.67 36.99
C VAL A 380 10.02 9.15 36.75
N LEU A 381 10.29 7.88 37.04
CA LEU A 381 11.59 7.26 36.78
C LEU A 381 11.75 6.86 35.31
N GLN A 382 10.65 6.63 34.58
CA GLN A 382 10.69 6.51 33.12
C GLN A 382 11.09 7.84 32.48
N ILE A 383 10.59 8.97 32.99
CA ILE A 383 11.01 10.31 32.53
C ILE A 383 12.48 10.58 32.87
N GLU A 384 12.94 10.20 34.06
CA GLU A 384 14.36 10.32 34.45
C GLU A 384 15.27 9.48 33.52
N ALA A 385 14.92 8.22 33.25
CA ALA A 385 15.68 7.38 32.32
C ALA A 385 15.69 7.94 30.89
N MET A 386 14.56 8.49 30.43
CA MET A 386 14.44 9.20 29.16
C MET A 386 15.35 10.45 29.13
N ALA A 387 15.43 11.18 30.23
CA ALA A 387 16.31 12.34 30.40
C ALA A 387 17.78 11.96 30.30
N GLN A 388 18.19 10.91 31.00
CA GLN A 388 19.55 10.39 30.97
C GLN A 388 19.93 9.92 29.56
N THR A 389 19.00 9.26 28.87
CA THR A 389 19.16 8.86 27.46
C THR A 389 19.40 10.08 26.58
N GLY A 390 18.53 11.10 26.65
CA GLY A 390 18.73 12.37 25.93
C GLY A 390 20.01 13.11 26.35
N GLY A 391 20.38 13.02 27.62
CA GLY A 391 21.60 13.60 28.17
C GLY A 391 22.87 13.06 27.52
N ILE A 392 22.91 11.78 27.16
CA ILE A 392 24.03 11.19 26.39
C ILE A 392 24.20 11.90 25.05
N LEU A 393 23.10 12.11 24.30
CA LEU A 393 23.16 12.82 23.02
C LEU A 393 23.74 14.22 23.21
N VAL A 394 23.15 14.95 24.15
CA VAL A 394 23.50 16.34 24.42
C VAL A 394 24.97 16.46 24.87
N LEU A 395 25.43 15.60 25.78
CA LEU A 395 26.81 15.62 26.29
C LEU A 395 27.84 15.11 25.29
N SER A 396 27.44 14.29 24.31
CA SER A 396 28.34 13.89 23.22
C SER A 396 28.77 15.05 22.32
N THR A 397 28.08 16.20 22.41
CA THR A 397 28.40 17.41 21.64
C THR A 397 29.44 18.33 22.29
N VAL A 398 29.87 18.05 23.53
CA VAL A 398 30.83 18.89 24.27
C VAL A 398 32.13 18.11 24.57
N PRO A 399 33.29 18.79 24.62
CA PRO A 399 34.51 18.17 25.12
C PRO A 399 34.42 17.90 26.62
N ASP A 400 35.03 16.81 27.06
CA ASP A 400 35.11 16.37 28.46
C ASP A 400 33.73 16.31 29.17
N PRO A 401 32.80 15.47 28.67
CA PRO A 401 31.40 15.45 29.11
C PRO A 401 31.21 15.25 30.62
N GLU A 402 32.17 14.62 31.32
CA GLU A 402 32.19 14.43 32.77
C GLU A 402 32.22 15.73 33.59
N ASN A 403 32.56 16.86 32.94
CA ASN A 403 32.62 18.18 33.56
C ASN A 403 31.33 19.00 33.36
N TRP A 404 30.29 18.39 32.80
CA TRP A 404 29.02 19.04 32.50
C TRP A 404 27.85 18.33 33.16
N LEU A 405 26.81 19.11 33.48
CA LEU A 405 25.51 18.61 33.92
C LEU A 405 24.43 18.98 32.91
N THR A 406 23.43 18.11 32.78
CA THR A 406 22.19 18.37 32.05
C THR A 406 21.07 18.59 33.08
N LEU A 407 20.65 19.84 33.25
CA LEU A 407 19.63 20.22 34.24
C LEU A 407 18.29 20.46 33.55
N PHE A 408 17.23 19.85 34.08
CA PHE A 408 15.89 20.02 33.56
C PHE A 408 15.39 21.46 33.73
N LEU A 409 14.87 22.02 32.64
CA LEU A 409 14.15 23.30 32.64
C LEU A 409 12.64 23.10 32.54
N LYS A 410 12.19 22.12 31.73
CA LYS A 410 10.78 21.93 31.41
C LYS A 410 10.48 20.50 30.99
N ILE A 411 9.31 20.01 31.40
CA ILE A 411 8.69 18.79 30.90
C ILE A 411 7.28 19.16 30.44
N GLU A 412 6.93 18.84 29.19
CA GLU A 412 5.62 19.08 28.63
C GLU A 412 5.04 17.81 28.01
N ASN A 413 3.72 17.77 27.89
CA ASN A 413 3.00 16.73 27.16
C ASN A 413 3.36 15.29 27.61
N ALA A 414 3.77 15.12 28.88
CA ALA A 414 4.09 13.81 29.43
C ALA A 414 2.83 12.94 29.52
N ARG A 415 2.86 11.76 28.90
CA ARG A 415 1.77 10.79 28.91
C ARG A 415 2.30 9.42 29.30
N PHE A 416 1.61 8.76 30.23
CA PHE A 416 1.87 7.39 30.65
C PHE A 416 0.73 6.51 30.16
N LYS A 417 1.01 5.62 29.21
CA LYS A 417 -0.02 4.91 28.44
C LYS A 417 -0.26 3.50 28.94
N VAL A 418 0.81 2.80 29.33
CA VAL A 418 0.78 1.39 29.73
C VAL A 418 1.68 1.21 30.96
N GLN A 419 1.27 0.34 31.87
CA GLN A 419 2.08 -0.02 33.04
C GLN A 419 3.35 -0.75 32.59
N VAL A 420 4.46 -0.47 33.27
CA VAL A 420 5.74 -1.16 33.10
C VAL A 420 6.03 -1.95 34.36
N SER A 421 6.37 -3.22 34.20
CA SER A 421 6.56 -4.18 35.29
C SER A 421 8.00 -4.71 35.32
N PRO A 422 8.46 -5.24 36.47
CA PRO A 422 9.68 -6.03 36.51
C PRO A 422 9.70 -7.13 35.44
N GLY A 423 10.82 -7.27 34.73
CA GLY A 423 10.97 -8.16 33.58
C GLY A 423 10.84 -7.46 32.23
N ASP A 424 10.22 -6.27 32.18
CA ASP A 424 10.16 -5.49 30.94
C ASP A 424 11.53 -4.89 30.59
N THR A 425 11.75 -4.74 29.29
CA THR A 425 12.84 -3.93 28.73
C THR A 425 12.24 -2.68 28.11
N ILE A 426 12.63 -1.51 28.62
CA ILE A 426 12.21 -0.23 28.08
C ILE A 426 13.25 0.30 27.12
N ILE A 427 12.84 0.62 25.90
CA ILE A 427 13.64 1.33 24.90
C ILE A 427 13.19 2.79 24.88
N PHE A 428 14.12 3.71 25.09
CA PHE A 428 13.90 5.15 25.01
C PHE A 428 14.50 5.69 23.73
N ARG A 429 13.67 6.26 22.86
CA ARG A 429 14.13 7.04 21.71
C ARG A 429 13.92 8.52 22.01
N CYS A 430 14.99 9.31 21.92
CA CYS A 430 14.95 10.75 22.11
C CYS A 430 15.49 11.45 20.86
N ASP A 431 14.65 12.28 20.22
CA ASP A 431 15.00 13.06 19.03
C ASP A 431 15.07 14.56 19.42
N LEU A 432 16.12 15.26 19.00
CA LEU A 432 16.19 16.72 19.08
C LEU A 432 15.09 17.33 18.21
N THR A 433 14.29 18.24 18.77
CA THR A 433 13.24 18.94 18.02
C THR A 433 13.76 20.19 17.32
N GLU A 434 14.89 20.71 17.78
CA GLU A 434 15.62 21.84 17.21
C GLU A 434 17.11 21.73 17.57
N PRO A 435 18.01 22.39 16.81
CA PRO A 435 19.43 22.43 17.17
C PRO A 435 19.66 23.05 18.55
N ILE A 436 20.64 22.53 19.29
CA ILE A 436 21.02 23.04 20.61
C ILE A 436 21.47 24.50 20.47
N ARG A 437 20.85 25.40 21.23
CA ARG A 437 21.15 26.85 21.19
C ARG A 437 21.33 27.38 22.59
N ARG A 438 22.40 28.15 22.81
CA ARG A 438 22.73 28.75 24.12
C ARG A 438 22.77 27.73 25.27
N GLY A 439 23.23 26.51 24.97
CA GLY A 439 23.27 25.41 25.93
C GLY A 439 21.90 24.83 26.30
N ILE A 440 20.83 25.14 25.55
CA ILE A 440 19.49 24.57 25.75
C ILE A 440 19.24 23.50 24.70
N ALA A 441 18.85 22.31 25.16
CA ALA A 441 18.42 21.20 24.34
C ALA A 441 16.92 20.99 24.52
N LYS A 442 16.19 20.81 23.41
CA LYS A 442 14.79 20.41 23.39
C LYS A 442 14.65 19.09 22.66
N MET A 443 13.96 18.15 23.30
CA MET A 443 13.84 16.78 22.81
C MET A 443 12.41 16.29 22.90
N LYS A 444 12.04 15.44 21.96
CA LYS A 444 10.86 14.59 22.06
C LYS A 444 11.31 13.18 22.37
N GLY A 445 10.84 12.65 23.49
CA GLY A 445 11.16 11.31 23.94
C GLY A 445 9.96 10.37 23.86
N VAL A 446 10.21 9.13 23.46
CA VAL A 446 9.24 8.04 23.43
C VAL A 446 9.89 6.82 24.09
N ALA A 447 9.20 6.23 25.06
CA ALA A 447 9.59 5.01 25.75
C ALA A 447 8.69 3.85 25.32
N MET A 448 9.27 2.69 25.03
CA MET A 448 8.58 1.55 24.44
C MET A 448 8.96 0.24 25.13
N VAL A 449 7.99 -0.67 25.27
CA VAL A 449 8.22 -2.08 25.64
C VAL A 449 7.71 -2.93 24.48
N GLY A 450 8.63 -3.54 23.73
CA GLY A 450 8.33 -4.12 22.42
C GLY A 450 7.75 -3.06 21.48
N GLU A 451 6.56 -3.33 20.94
CA GLU A 451 5.84 -2.42 20.03
C GLU A 451 4.96 -1.38 20.76
N LYS A 452 4.81 -1.49 22.09
CA LYS A 452 3.89 -0.65 22.86
C LYS A 452 4.59 0.60 23.37
N VAL A 453 4.06 1.78 23.05
CA VAL A 453 4.47 3.03 23.72
C VAL A 453 3.97 3.02 25.15
N VAL A 454 4.89 3.07 26.11
CA VAL A 454 4.58 3.09 27.54
C VAL A 454 4.59 4.52 28.11
N CYS A 455 5.48 5.37 27.60
CA CYS A 455 5.59 6.78 27.98
C CYS A 455 6.04 7.66 26.80
N GLU A 456 5.57 8.89 26.74
CA GLU A 456 6.10 9.93 25.82
C GLU A 456 6.13 11.27 26.53
N ALA A 457 7.11 12.12 26.20
CA ALA A 457 7.23 13.46 26.77
C ALA A 457 8.05 14.39 25.87
N GLU A 458 7.87 15.69 26.06
CA GLU A 458 8.73 16.73 25.50
C GLU A 458 9.58 17.32 26.62
N LEU A 459 10.90 17.20 26.47
CA LEU A 459 11.89 17.49 27.50
C LEU A 459 12.73 18.70 27.08
N MET A 460 12.96 19.62 28.01
CA MET A 460 13.89 20.73 27.83
C MET A 460 14.92 20.72 28.95
N ALA A 461 16.20 20.74 28.59
CA ALA A 461 17.30 20.76 29.54
C ALA A 461 18.34 21.82 29.16
N GLN A 462 19.07 22.30 30.16
CA GLN A 462 20.22 23.17 30.00
C GLN A 462 21.50 22.42 30.34
N ILE A 463 22.51 22.58 29.49
CA ILE A 463 23.86 22.07 29.73
C ILE A 463 24.64 23.12 30.52
N VAL A 464 25.18 22.75 31.67
CA VAL A 464 25.92 23.63 32.57
C VAL A 464 27.28 23.01 32.87
N LYS A 465 28.36 23.77 32.61
CA LYS A 465 29.71 23.35 32.97
C LYS A 465 29.89 23.52 34.48
N VAL A 466 30.38 22.48 35.16
CA VAL A 466 30.52 22.46 36.62
C VAL A 466 31.96 22.34 37.11
N LYS A 467 32.90 21.97 36.24
CA LYS A 467 34.33 21.90 36.54
C LYS A 467 35.15 22.58 35.46
#